data_AF-A0A379FEK2-F1
#
_entry.id   AF-A0A379FEK2-F1
#
_cell.length_a   1.000
_cell.length_b   1.000
_cell.length_c   1.000
_cell.angle_alpha   90.00
_cell.angle_beta   90.00
_cell.angle_gamma   90.00
#
_symmetry.space_group_name_H-M   'P 1'
#
loop_
_entity.id
_entity.type
_entity.pdbx_description
1 polymer ?
#
loop_
_entity_poly.entity_id
_entity_poly.type
_entity_poly.pdbx_seq_one_letter_code
_entity_poly.pdbx_strand_id
1 'polypeptide(L)' 'MRYSEQIKPISYLKANVAEVMTKLTESGAPMIITQNGEAKAVIQDITSYEETQETLALL' A
#
# COMPACT_ATOMS: atom_id res chain seq x y z
N MET A 1 -13.57 3.53 3.47
CA MET A 1 -12.42 2.68 3.08
C MET A 1 -12.78 1.22 3.34
N ARG A 2 -12.66 0.34 2.35
CA ARG A 2 -12.80 -1.11 2.54
C ARG A 2 -11.42 -1.72 2.73
N TYR A 3 -11.01 -1.93 3.98
CA TYR A 3 -9.70 -2.51 4.31
C TYR A 3 -9.44 -3.88 3.67
N SER A 4 -10.50 -4.66 3.39
CA SER A 4 -10.39 -5.94 2.68
C SER A 4 -9.85 -5.81 1.25
N GLU A 5 -10.03 -4.66 0.60
CA GLU A 5 -9.50 -4.41 -0.74
C GLU A 5 -8.02 -4.01 -0.71
N GLN A 6 -7.56 -3.49 0.43
CA GLN A 6 -6.18 -3.05 0.67
C GLN A 6 -5.29 -4.14 1.26
N ILE A 7 -5.84 -5.27 1.74
CA ILE A 7 -5.03 -6.38 2.26
C ILE A 7 -4.84 -7.43 1.16
N LYS A 8 -3.59 -7.67 0.76
CA LYS A 8 -3.24 -8.65 -0.27
C LYS A 8 -2.07 -9.54 0.16
N PRO A 9 -2.05 -10.84 -0.19
CA PRO A 9 -0.92 -11.69 0.08
C PRO A 9 0.28 -11.31 -0.80
N ILE A 10 1.50 -11.59 -0.34
CA ILE A 10 2.74 -11.33 -1.08
C ILE A 10 2.76 -12.03 -2.46
N SER A 11 2.05 -13.15 -2.62
CA SER A 11 1.90 -13.82 -3.91
C SER A 11 1.11 -12.98 -4.93
N TYR A 12 0.10 -12.23 -4.50
CA TYR A 12 -0.67 -11.33 -5.37
C TYR A 12 0.22 -10.18 -5.88
N LEU A 13 1.02 -9.58 -5.00
CA LEU A 13 1.97 -8.54 -5.37
C LEU A 13 2.97 -9.05 -6.42
N LYS A 14 3.58 -10.21 -6.20
CA LYS A 14 4.56 -10.79 -7.13
C LYS A 14 3.96 -11.06 -8.52
N ALA A 15 2.70 -11.50 -8.57
CA ALA A 15 2.03 -11.82 -9.82
C ALA A 15 1.49 -10.58 -10.56
N ASN A 16 1.21 -9.48 -9.86
CA ASN A 16 0.45 -8.33 -10.40
C ASN A 16 1.13 -6.98 -10.14
N VAL A 17 2.47 -6.91 -10.19
CA VAL A 17 3.22 -5.70 -9.81
C VAL A 17 2.73 -4.44 -10.54
N ALA A 18 2.56 -4.50 -11.87
CA ALA A 18 2.11 -3.35 -12.65
C ALA A 18 0.72 -2.85 -12.23
N GLU A 19 -0.24 -3.76 -12.07
CA GLU A 19 -1.61 -3.42 -11.60
C GLU A 19 -1.57 -2.82 -10.19
N VAL A 20 -0.75 -3.38 -9.30
CA VAL A 20 -0.58 -2.85 -7.94
C VAL A 20 -0.03 -1.43 -7.97
N MET A 21 0.99 -1.15 -8.80
CA MET A 21 1.53 0.21 -8.94
C MET A 21 0.48 1.18 -9.44
N THR A 22 -0.27 0.83 -10.50
CA THR A 22 -1.37 1.66 -11.00
C THR A 22 -2.40 1.96 -9.92
N LYS A 23 -2.84 0.95 -9.16
CA LYS A 23 -3.82 1.14 -8.07
C LYS A 23 -3.31 2.02 -6.95
N LEU A 24 -2.06 1.88 -6.55
CA LEU A 24 -1.47 2.72 -5.50
C LEU A 24 -1.50 4.19 -5.93
N THR A 25 -1.04 4.49 -7.15
CA THR A 25 -1.04 5.87 -7.67
C THR A 25 -2.43 6.43 -7.90
N GLU A 26 -3.38 5.65 -8.42
CA GLU A 26 -4.74 6.12 -8.68
C GLU A 26 -5.57 6.32 -7.41
N SER A 27 -5.37 5.47 -6.40
CA SER A 27 -6.14 5.54 -5.16
C SER A 27 -5.53 6.46 -4.11
N GLY A 28 -4.21 6.70 -4.15
CA GLY A 28 -3.44 7.34 -3.07
C GLY A 28 -3.54 6.58 -1.74
N ALA A 29 -4.03 5.34 -1.76
CA ALA A 29 -4.30 4.57 -0.57
C ALA A 29 -3.24 3.47 -0.39
N PRO A 30 -2.68 3.30 0.83
CA PRO A 30 -1.69 2.26 1.07
C PRO A 30 -2.31 0.86 0.97
N MET A 31 -1.49 -0.12 0.59
CA MET A 31 -1.80 -1.53 0.56
C MET A 31 -1.03 -2.29 1.63
N ILE A 32 -1.72 -3.12 2.42
CA ILE A 32 -1.15 -4.01 3.41
C ILE A 32 -0.80 -5.35 2.75
N ILE A 33 0.45 -5.78 2.90
CA ILE A 33 0.94 -7.05 2.38
C ILE A 33 1.00 -8.09 3.50
N THR A 34 0.42 -9.26 3.24
CA THR A 34 0.45 -10.40 4.15
C THR A 34 1.37 -11.52 3.67
N GLN A 35 1.95 -12.24 4.62
CA GLN A 35 2.68 -13.48 4.40
C GLN A 35 2.18 -14.51 5.40
N ASN A 36 1.78 -15.70 4.92
CA ASN A 36 1.19 -16.75 5.73
C ASN A 36 -0.03 -16.28 6.56
N GLY A 37 -0.83 -15.37 6.00
CA GLY A 37 -2.01 -14.81 6.67
C GLY A 37 -1.73 -13.66 7.64
N GLU A 38 -0.46 -13.34 7.92
CA GLU A 38 -0.06 -12.27 8.82
C GLU A 38 0.36 -11.02 8.06
N ALA A 39 -0.06 -9.83 8.50
CA ALA A 39 0.43 -8.58 7.96
C ALA A 39 1.94 -8.41 8.23
N LYS A 40 2.71 -8.07 7.20
CA LYS A 40 4.17 -7.92 7.28
C LYS A 40 4.70 -6.59 6.78
N ALA A 41 4.01 -5.97 5.81
CA ALA A 41 4.47 -4.72 5.22
C ALA A 41 3.30 -3.86 4.74
N VAL A 42 3.60 -2.59 4.49
CA VAL A 42 2.71 -1.62 3.83
C VAL A 42 3.44 -1.10 2.60
N ILE A 43 2.74 -0.98 1.48
CA ILE A 43 3.22 -0.35 0.25
C ILE A 43 2.34 0.86 -0.03
N GLN A 44 2.96 1.97 -0.39
CA GLN A 44 2.30 3.23 -0.76
C GLN A 44 3.08 3.87 -1.91
N ASP A 45 2.43 4.74 -2.69
CA ASP A 45 3.14 5.56 -3.68
C ASP A 45 3.99 6.64 -2.99
N ILE A 46 4.94 7.18 -3.74
CA ILE A 46 5.92 8.12 -3.19
C ILE A 46 5.29 9.46 -2.78
N THR A 47 4.33 9.97 -3.55
CA THR A 47 3.68 11.25 -3.25
C THR A 47 2.93 11.18 -1.93
N SER A 48 2.10 10.15 -1.72
CA SER A 48 1.39 9.96 -0.46
C SER A 48 2.34 9.69 0.73
N TYR A 49 3.48 9.03 0.50
CA TYR A 49 4.49 8.88 1.55
C TYR A 49 5.08 10.22 1.98
N GLU A 50 5.49 11.05 1.01
CA GLU A 50 6.08 12.36 1.26
C GLU A 50 5.09 13.28 1.99
N GLU A 51 3.84 13.35 1.54
CA GLU A 51 2.77 14.11 2.21
C GLU A 51 2.56 13.64 3.66
N THR A 52 2.61 12.33 3.90
CA THR A 52 2.54 11.77 5.25
C THR A 52 3.74 12.20 6.10
N GLN A 53 4.96 12.17 5.54
CA GLN A 53 6.16 12.61 6.26
C GLN A 53 6.12 14.11 6.58
N GLU A 54 5.68 14.94 5.65
CA GLU A 54 5.51 16.38 5.86
C GLU A 54 4.49 16.66 6.96
N THR A 55 3.34 15.98 6.93
CA THR A 55 2.30 16.11 7.95
C THR A 55 2.81 15.73 9.34
N LEU A 56 3.57 14.64 9.45
CA LEU A 56 4.15 14.20 10.71
C LEU A 56 5.23 15.15 11.24
N ALA A 57 5.94 15.85 10.36
CA ALA A 57 6.96 16.83 10.76
C ALA A 57 6.38 18.11 11.39
N LEU A 58 5.07 18.34 11.24
CA LEU A 58 4.36 19.49 11.83
C LEU A 58 3.79 19.20 13.23
N LEU A 59 4.02 18.01 13.79
CA LEU A 59 3.57 17.57 15.12
C LEU A 59 4.70 17.57 16.14
#